data_AF-A0A7S0NNA4-F1
#
_entry.id   AF-A0A7S0NNA4-F1
#
_cell.length_a   1.000
_cell.length_b   1.000
_cell.length_c   1.000
_cell.angle_alpha   90.00
_cell.angle_beta   90.00
_cell.angle_gamma   90.00
#
_symmetry.space_group_name_H-M   'P 1'
#
loop_
_entity.id
_entity.type
_entity.pdbx_description
1 polymer ?
#
loop_
_entity_poly.entity_id
_entity_poly.type
_entity_poly.pdbx_seq_one_letter_code
_entity_poly.pdbx_strand_id
1 'polypeptide(L)'
;ASAGDRPAREMPGFDLTARKGDVPLGRRRVDEEERQRVSSEEYLATHNLELYLREAVKHASRCAAVKDPGGVNPNTHIEAAAEYFQAVNLGRHVAGREWAFVQATERNRLAFLHDCRRAWGSTPTTMSARDWHGALRLQCPDLPFAVVKAAHDAAVGAGEADEGEGEGEPAGDAAVDFRRLFPALRAAVWYAPFLEVARAAAFEHSDLTPQDADACRSAVRAAAARVRETLGDGCSPPEESLVDAFAEALCDTAVTFGKFRAALCAHEGLARVTAAR
;
A
#
# COMPACT_ATOMS: atom_id res chain seq x y z
N ALA A 1 19.31 -43.61 -36.29
CA ALA A 1 18.09 -42.79 -36.14
C ALA A 1 17.64 -42.90 -34.69
N SER A 2 18.15 -42.04 -33.82
CA SER A 2 17.53 -40.76 -33.39
C SER A 2 16.19 -40.95 -32.70
N ALA A 3 16.18 -40.82 -31.36
CA ALA A 3 15.01 -40.41 -30.58
C ALA A 3 15.43 -39.94 -29.18
N GLY A 4 15.33 -38.63 -28.95
CA GLY A 4 14.74 -38.09 -27.72
C GLY A 4 15.67 -37.70 -26.57
N ASP A 5 16.38 -36.59 -26.73
CA ASP A 5 16.92 -35.81 -25.60
C ASP A 5 15.77 -34.98 -24.97
N ARG A 6 15.50 -35.18 -23.68
CA ARG A 6 14.59 -34.32 -22.89
C ARG A 6 15.40 -33.65 -21.78
N PRO A 7 15.33 -32.33 -21.60
CA PRO A 7 16.03 -31.66 -20.51
C PRO A 7 15.45 -32.08 -19.16
N ALA A 8 16.35 -32.40 -18.24
CA ALA A 8 16.05 -32.70 -16.85
C ALA A 8 15.31 -31.52 -16.20
N ARG A 9 14.17 -31.84 -15.58
CA ARG A 9 13.38 -30.93 -14.76
C ARG A 9 14.24 -30.54 -13.54
N GLU A 10 14.59 -29.27 -13.41
CA GLU A 10 15.16 -28.74 -12.16
C GLU A 10 14.15 -28.95 -11.03
N MET A 11 14.58 -29.73 -10.03
CA MET A 11 13.87 -29.92 -8.77
C MET A 11 14.23 -28.76 -7.83
N PRO A 12 13.29 -28.24 -7.03
CA PRO A 12 13.56 -27.16 -6.08
C PRO A 12 14.61 -27.60 -5.05
N GLY A 13 15.54 -26.69 -4.78
CA GLY A 13 16.73 -26.88 -3.95
C GLY A 13 16.45 -27.58 -2.63
N PHE A 14 17.09 -28.73 -2.46
CA PHE A 14 17.11 -29.49 -1.22
C PHE A 14 18.10 -28.83 -0.26
N ASP A 15 17.63 -28.38 0.89
CA ASP A 15 18.48 -27.85 1.95
C ASP A 15 19.41 -28.96 2.48
N LEU A 16 20.71 -28.79 2.28
CA LEU A 16 21.76 -29.74 2.67
C LEU A 16 22.04 -29.73 4.18
N THR A 17 21.32 -28.93 4.98
CA THR A 17 21.50 -28.84 6.43
C THR A 17 20.55 -29.74 7.25
N ALA A 18 19.53 -30.35 6.62
CA ALA A 18 18.56 -31.18 7.32
C ALA A 18 19.20 -32.49 7.83
N ARG A 19 19.16 -32.72 9.15
CA ARG A 19 19.63 -33.97 9.76
C ARG A 19 18.52 -35.02 9.68
N LYS A 20 18.92 -36.29 9.58
CA LYS A 20 18.01 -37.45 9.55
C LYS A 20 17.17 -37.49 10.83
N GLY A 21 15.95 -36.96 10.77
CA GLY A 21 15.04 -36.81 11.91
C GLY A 21 14.25 -35.49 11.93
N ASP A 22 14.59 -34.52 11.07
CA ASP A 22 13.86 -33.26 10.99
C ASP A 22 12.48 -33.48 10.34
N VAL A 23 11.45 -33.56 11.18
CA VAL A 23 10.06 -33.44 10.76
C VAL A 23 9.86 -31.99 10.30
N PRO A 24 9.31 -31.73 9.11
CA PRO A 24 9.02 -30.36 8.67
C PRO A 24 8.20 -29.66 9.75
N LEU A 25 8.79 -28.65 10.40
CA LEU A 25 8.09 -27.89 11.41
C LEU A 25 6.90 -27.20 10.71
N GLY A 26 5.68 -27.45 11.19
CA GLY A 26 4.52 -26.74 10.69
C GLY A 26 4.72 -25.23 10.87
N ARG A 27 4.23 -24.41 9.92
CA ARG A 27 4.42 -22.95 9.89
C ARG A 27 4.24 -22.26 11.26
N ARG A 28 3.25 -22.72 12.05
CA ARG A 28 3.03 -22.23 13.43
C ARG A 28 4.21 -22.40 14.38
N ARG A 29 4.92 -23.53 14.31
CA ARG A 29 6.05 -23.82 15.19
C ARG A 29 7.30 -23.05 14.74
N VAL A 30 7.47 -22.84 13.43
CA VAL A 30 8.49 -21.93 12.91
C VAL A 30 8.21 -20.50 13.40
N ASP A 31 6.97 -20.01 13.26
CA ASP A 31 6.59 -18.67 13.73
C ASP A 31 6.76 -18.51 15.26
N GLU A 32 6.54 -19.59 16.03
CA GLU A 32 6.72 -19.61 17.49
C GLU A 32 8.20 -19.64 17.89
N GLU A 33 9.03 -20.42 17.20
CA GLU A 33 10.48 -20.44 17.40
C GLU A 33 11.12 -19.11 17.00
N GLU A 34 10.69 -18.47 15.90
CA GLU A 34 11.11 -17.12 15.53
C GLU A 34 10.68 -16.09 16.58
N ARG A 35 9.43 -16.18 17.10
CA ARG A 35 8.97 -15.32 18.20
C ARG A 35 9.84 -15.46 19.45
N GLN A 36 10.31 -16.67 19.77
CA GLN A 36 11.14 -16.94 20.94
C GLN A 36 12.60 -16.47 20.78
N ARG A 37 13.08 -16.26 19.54
CA ARG A 37 14.43 -15.76 19.26
C ARG A 37 14.57 -14.26 19.40
N VAL A 38 13.46 -13.53 19.30
CA VAL A 38 13.41 -12.07 19.32
C VAL A 38 13.06 -11.58 20.73
N SER A 39 13.68 -10.50 21.19
CA SER A 39 13.31 -9.91 22.47
C SER A 39 11.86 -9.41 22.46
N SER A 40 11.20 -9.35 23.63
CA SER A 40 9.81 -8.86 23.67
C SER A 40 9.68 -7.43 23.15
N GLU A 41 10.66 -6.58 23.41
CA GLU A 41 10.71 -5.19 22.95
C GLU A 41 10.84 -5.10 21.42
N GLU A 42 11.77 -5.87 20.86
CA GLU A 42 11.99 -5.94 19.41
C GLU A 42 10.77 -6.54 18.68
N TYR A 43 10.09 -7.53 19.28
CA TYR A 43 8.86 -8.09 18.74
C TYR A 43 7.72 -7.05 18.72
N LEU A 44 7.55 -6.28 19.79
CA LEU A 44 6.55 -5.23 19.87
C LEU A 44 6.80 -4.13 18.84
N ALA A 45 8.05 -3.71 18.69
CA ALA A 45 8.47 -2.69 17.73
C ALA A 45 8.25 -3.16 16.28
N THR A 46 8.75 -4.35 15.93
CA THR A 46 8.65 -4.93 14.58
C THR A 46 7.19 -5.05 14.11
N HIS A 47 6.28 -5.40 15.01
CA HIS A 47 4.87 -5.61 14.67
C HIS A 47 3.96 -4.40 14.97
N ASN A 48 4.52 -3.25 15.35
CA ASN A 48 3.76 -2.05 15.73
C ASN A 48 2.68 -2.33 16.79
N LEU A 49 2.93 -3.27 17.71
CA LEU A 49 1.93 -3.76 18.65
C LEU A 49 1.53 -2.72 19.69
N GLU A 50 2.42 -1.78 20.01
CA GLU A 50 2.10 -0.69 20.93
C GLU A 50 0.93 0.16 20.43
N LEU A 51 0.89 0.45 19.12
CA LEU A 51 -0.22 1.16 18.50
C LEU A 51 -1.54 0.41 18.72
N TYR A 52 -1.55 -0.89 18.41
CA TYR A 52 -2.76 -1.70 18.52
C TYR A 52 -3.20 -1.93 19.98
N LEU A 53 -2.26 -2.06 20.92
CA LEU A 53 -2.57 -2.13 22.35
C LEU A 53 -3.23 -0.82 22.83
N ARG A 54 -2.67 0.33 22.46
CA ARG A 54 -3.22 1.64 22.81
C ARG A 54 -4.63 1.82 22.24
N GLU A 55 -4.85 1.38 21.00
CA GLU A 55 -6.16 1.43 20.37
C GLU A 55 -7.17 0.44 20.96
N ALA A 56 -6.72 -0.76 21.35
CA ALA A 56 -7.55 -1.75 22.04
C ALA A 56 -8.04 -1.20 23.38
N VAL A 57 -7.17 -0.52 24.15
CA VAL A 57 -7.54 0.12 25.42
C VAL A 57 -8.57 1.23 25.20
N LYS A 58 -8.36 2.11 24.20
CA LYS A 58 -9.35 3.14 23.82
C LYS A 58 -10.68 2.54 23.39
N HIS A 59 -10.66 1.44 22.65
CA HIS A 59 -11.87 0.74 22.23
C HIS A 59 -12.59 0.14 23.44
N ALA A 60 -11.86 -0.56 24.31
CA ALA A 60 -12.40 -1.14 25.53
C ALA A 60 -13.00 -0.08 26.46
N SER A 61 -12.35 1.08 26.63
CA SER A 61 -12.88 2.17 27.45
C SER A 61 -14.18 2.75 26.88
N ARG A 62 -14.27 2.90 25.55
CA ARG A 62 -15.50 3.37 24.88
C ARG A 62 -16.64 2.36 24.99
N CYS A 63 -16.36 1.08 24.76
CA CYS A 63 -17.37 0.03 24.88
C CYS A 63 -17.85 -0.15 26.32
N ALA A 64 -16.94 -0.10 27.29
CA ALA A 64 -17.30 -0.16 28.71
C ALA A 64 -18.16 1.04 29.12
N ALA A 65 -17.84 2.25 28.69
CA ALA A 65 -18.67 3.43 28.98
C ALA A 65 -20.14 3.29 28.52
N VAL A 66 -20.41 2.44 27.53
CA VAL A 66 -21.77 2.14 27.02
C VAL A 66 -22.37 0.90 27.69
N LYS A 67 -21.60 -0.19 27.80
CA LYS A 67 -22.08 -1.51 28.25
C LYS A 67 -22.04 -1.69 29.78
N ASP A 68 -21.10 -1.05 30.45
CA ASP A 68 -20.91 -1.08 31.92
C ASP A 68 -20.39 0.29 32.43
N PRO A 69 -21.25 1.32 32.51
CA PRO A 69 -20.85 2.67 32.93
C PRO A 69 -20.26 2.73 34.35
N GLY A 70 -20.56 1.72 35.18
CA GLY A 70 -20.04 1.60 36.55
C GLY A 70 -18.67 0.94 36.65
N GLY A 71 -18.16 0.36 35.55
CA GLY A 71 -16.85 -0.31 35.50
C GLY A 71 -16.72 -1.46 36.50
N VAL A 72 -17.83 -2.09 36.86
CA VAL A 72 -17.87 -3.13 37.90
C VAL A 72 -17.36 -4.46 37.36
N ASN A 73 -17.51 -4.70 36.05
CA ASN A 73 -17.19 -5.97 35.41
C ASN A 73 -15.91 -5.87 34.56
N PRO A 74 -14.77 -6.40 35.03
CA PRO A 74 -13.54 -6.41 34.24
C PRO A 74 -13.65 -7.23 32.95
N ASN A 75 -14.57 -8.20 32.86
CA ASN A 75 -14.76 -9.02 31.66
C ASN A 75 -15.22 -8.19 30.47
N THR A 76 -16.00 -7.12 30.69
CA THR A 76 -16.45 -6.23 29.61
C THR A 76 -15.27 -5.54 28.91
N HIS A 77 -14.22 -5.18 29.66
CA HIS A 77 -13.01 -4.60 29.09
C HIS A 77 -12.17 -5.65 28.34
N ILE A 78 -12.06 -6.86 28.88
CA ILE A 78 -11.32 -7.97 28.26
C ILE A 78 -11.98 -8.38 26.94
N GLU A 79 -13.30 -8.55 26.93
CA GLU A 79 -14.07 -8.89 25.74
C GLU A 79 -13.96 -7.80 24.68
N ALA A 80 -14.10 -6.53 25.04
CA ALA A 80 -13.96 -5.43 24.09
C ALA A 80 -12.53 -5.33 23.52
N ALA A 81 -11.49 -5.56 24.33
CA ALA A 81 -10.13 -5.62 23.83
C ALA A 81 -9.93 -6.80 22.86
N ALA A 82 -10.51 -7.97 23.16
CA ALA A 82 -10.48 -9.13 22.28
C ALA A 82 -11.24 -8.87 20.96
N GLU A 83 -12.42 -8.23 21.01
CA GLU A 83 -13.19 -7.78 19.84
C GLU A 83 -12.34 -6.87 18.94
N TYR A 84 -11.58 -5.93 19.54
CA TYR A 84 -10.67 -5.06 18.78
C TYR A 84 -9.58 -5.86 18.06
N PHE A 85 -8.89 -6.77 18.74
CA PHE A 85 -7.85 -7.58 18.10
C PHE A 85 -8.43 -8.52 17.04
N GLN A 86 -9.65 -9.01 17.22
CA GLN A 86 -10.35 -9.75 16.18
C GLN A 86 -10.64 -8.85 14.97
N ALA A 87 -11.05 -7.60 15.16
CA ALA A 87 -11.21 -6.64 14.08
C ALA A 87 -9.89 -6.34 13.36
N VAL A 88 -8.77 -6.23 14.09
CA VAL A 88 -7.42 -6.11 13.52
C VAL A 88 -7.04 -7.35 12.70
N ASN A 89 -7.41 -8.54 13.16
CA ASN A 89 -7.17 -9.79 12.44
C ASN A 89 -7.98 -9.87 11.14
N LEU A 90 -9.21 -9.35 11.15
CA LEU A 90 -10.10 -9.31 9.99
C LEU A 90 -9.90 -8.08 9.09
N GLY A 91 -8.96 -7.17 9.42
CA GLY A 91 -8.71 -5.94 8.66
C GLY A 91 -9.88 -4.95 8.69
N ARG A 92 -10.68 -4.92 9.76
CA ARG A 92 -11.87 -4.07 9.90
C ARG A 92 -11.65 -2.85 10.79
N HIS A 93 -10.52 -2.78 11.49
CA HIS A 93 -10.20 -1.76 12.49
C HIS A 93 -9.90 -0.36 11.91
N VAL A 94 -9.76 -0.25 10.59
CA VAL A 94 -9.42 0.99 9.88
C VAL A 94 -10.64 1.72 9.29
N ALA A 95 -11.81 1.09 9.25
CA ALA A 95 -12.99 1.71 8.66
C ALA A 95 -13.40 2.98 9.44
N GLY A 96 -13.59 4.09 8.73
CA GLY A 96 -13.93 5.40 9.31
C GLY A 96 -12.79 6.07 10.08
N ARG A 97 -11.56 5.58 9.96
CA ARG A 97 -10.38 6.15 10.62
C ARG A 97 -9.73 7.24 9.75
N GLU A 98 -8.99 8.10 10.42
CA GLU A 98 -8.21 9.17 9.79
C GLU A 98 -7.06 8.61 8.92
N TRP A 99 -6.66 9.37 7.91
CA TRP A 99 -5.64 9.00 6.94
C TRP A 99 -4.28 8.77 7.61
N ALA A 100 -3.95 9.56 8.63
CA ALA A 100 -2.75 9.36 9.43
C ALA A 100 -2.73 7.98 10.10
N PHE A 101 -3.87 7.49 10.58
CA PHE A 101 -3.97 6.14 11.15
C PHE A 101 -3.83 5.08 10.06
N VAL A 102 -4.43 5.28 8.88
CA VAL A 102 -4.28 4.37 7.73
C VAL A 102 -2.80 4.23 7.34
N GLN A 103 -2.06 5.34 7.31
CA GLN A 103 -0.65 5.37 6.92
C GLN A 103 0.32 4.92 8.02
N ALA A 104 -0.13 4.85 9.28
CA ALA A 104 0.75 4.56 10.43
C ALA A 104 1.46 3.20 10.34
N THR A 105 0.85 2.18 9.72
CA THR A 105 1.47 0.85 9.59
C THR A 105 1.16 0.22 8.23
N GLU A 106 1.99 -0.74 7.82
CA GLU A 106 1.72 -1.57 6.63
C GLU A 106 0.37 -2.31 6.75
N ARG A 107 0.10 -2.89 7.92
CA ARG A 107 -1.15 -3.61 8.19
C ARG A 107 -2.38 -2.70 8.08
N ASN A 108 -2.28 -1.44 8.47
CA ASN A 108 -3.39 -0.48 8.34
C ASN A 108 -3.65 -0.14 6.87
N ARG A 109 -2.61 0.07 6.07
CA ARG A 109 -2.73 0.27 4.61
C ARG A 109 -3.37 -0.93 3.93
N LEU A 110 -2.94 -2.15 4.24
CA LEU A 110 -3.54 -3.39 3.73
C LEU A 110 -5.03 -3.50 4.10
N ALA A 111 -5.34 -3.26 5.38
CA ALA A 111 -6.73 -3.31 5.86
C ALA A 111 -7.61 -2.27 5.14
N PHE A 112 -7.09 -1.07 4.88
CA PHE A 112 -7.82 -0.02 4.18
C PHE A 112 -8.13 -0.43 2.74
N LEU A 113 -7.13 -0.92 2.01
CA LEU A 113 -7.29 -1.41 0.64
C LEU A 113 -8.24 -2.62 0.57
N HIS A 114 -8.16 -3.51 1.56
CA HIS A 114 -9.09 -4.63 1.68
C HIS A 114 -10.53 -4.14 1.89
N ASP A 115 -10.75 -3.15 2.76
CA ASP A 115 -12.07 -2.58 3.01
C ASP A 115 -12.62 -1.85 1.77
N CYS A 116 -11.79 -1.07 1.07
CA CYS A 116 -12.14 -0.45 -0.21
C CYS A 116 -12.56 -1.50 -1.25
N ARG A 117 -11.79 -2.57 -1.41
CA ARG A 117 -12.11 -3.65 -2.35
C ARG A 117 -13.40 -4.38 -1.97
N ARG A 118 -13.64 -4.58 -0.66
CA ARG A 118 -14.89 -5.20 -0.18
C ARG A 118 -16.10 -4.31 -0.46
N ALA A 119 -15.95 -2.99 -0.32
CA ALA A 119 -17.04 -2.05 -0.52
C ALA A 119 -17.35 -1.80 -2.02
N TRP A 120 -16.32 -1.70 -2.86
CA TRP A 120 -16.44 -1.19 -4.23
C TRP A 120 -16.08 -2.19 -5.32
N GLY A 121 -15.51 -3.35 -4.99
CA GLY A 121 -14.97 -4.32 -5.96
C GLY A 121 -15.99 -4.94 -6.92
N SER A 122 -17.27 -4.93 -6.53
CA SER A 122 -18.40 -5.42 -7.34
C SER A 122 -19.21 -4.29 -7.99
N THR A 123 -18.89 -3.02 -7.72
CA THR A 123 -19.62 -1.87 -8.24
C THR A 123 -19.31 -1.67 -9.73
N PRO A 124 -20.30 -1.76 -10.64
CA PRO A 124 -20.08 -1.59 -12.08
C PRO A 124 -20.03 -0.12 -12.50
N THR A 125 -20.18 0.82 -11.56
CA THR A 125 -20.26 2.25 -11.82
C THR A 125 -18.88 2.82 -12.15
N THR A 126 -18.82 3.57 -13.25
CA THR A 126 -17.70 4.44 -13.58
C THR A 126 -17.93 5.80 -12.92
N MET A 127 -16.87 6.38 -12.35
CA MET A 127 -16.94 7.63 -11.60
C MET A 127 -15.75 8.52 -11.96
N SER A 128 -15.96 9.83 -11.88
CA SER A 128 -14.88 10.82 -11.97
C SER A 128 -13.92 10.70 -10.78
N ALA A 129 -12.76 11.34 -10.86
CA ALA A 129 -11.82 11.42 -9.74
C ALA A 129 -12.46 12.02 -8.47
N ARG A 130 -13.34 13.02 -8.63
CA ARG A 130 -14.03 13.69 -7.51
C ARG A 130 -15.08 12.78 -6.88
N ASP A 131 -15.82 12.05 -7.69
CA ASP A 131 -16.85 11.12 -7.21
C ASP A 131 -16.19 9.92 -6.49
N TRP A 132 -15.10 9.38 -7.03
CA TRP A 132 -14.30 8.37 -6.34
C TRP A 132 -13.76 8.88 -5.01
N HIS A 133 -13.31 10.12 -4.95
CA HIS A 133 -12.86 10.73 -3.70
C HIS A 133 -14.00 10.82 -2.69
N GLY A 134 -15.19 11.28 -3.11
CA GLY A 134 -16.39 11.29 -2.27
C GLY A 134 -16.78 9.90 -1.76
N ALA A 135 -16.74 8.89 -2.62
CA ALA A 135 -17.05 7.50 -2.27
C ALA A 135 -16.05 6.92 -1.27
N LEU A 136 -14.74 7.05 -1.54
CA LEU A 136 -13.68 6.51 -0.69
C LEU A 136 -13.59 7.20 0.68
N ARG A 137 -14.12 8.42 0.81
CA ARG A 137 -14.24 9.11 2.10
C ARG A 137 -15.21 8.44 3.08
N LEU A 138 -16.08 7.54 2.60
CA LEU A 138 -16.88 6.68 3.48
C LEU A 138 -16.02 5.69 4.27
N GLN A 139 -14.87 5.28 3.72
CA GLN A 139 -13.90 4.43 4.41
C GLN A 139 -12.85 5.24 5.19
N CYS A 140 -12.42 6.40 4.67
CA CYS A 140 -11.41 7.27 5.29
C CYS A 140 -11.82 8.75 5.15
N PRO A 141 -12.37 9.40 6.20
CA PRO A 141 -13.04 10.70 6.10
C PRO A 141 -12.19 11.86 5.58
N ASP A 142 -10.87 11.81 5.78
CA ASP A 142 -9.86 12.81 5.43
C ASP A 142 -8.88 12.30 4.37
N LEU A 143 -9.24 11.26 3.60
CA LEU A 143 -8.44 10.76 2.47
C LEU A 143 -8.02 11.92 1.56
N PRO A 144 -6.72 12.12 1.27
CA PRO A 144 -6.30 13.21 0.41
C PRO A 144 -6.77 13.02 -1.04
N PHE A 145 -7.39 14.06 -1.62
CA PHE A 145 -7.82 14.04 -3.02
C PHE A 145 -6.67 13.72 -3.97
N ALA A 146 -5.46 14.17 -3.63
CA ALA A 146 -4.26 13.97 -4.43
C ALA A 146 -3.91 12.48 -4.62
N VAL A 147 -4.21 11.61 -3.65
CA VAL A 147 -4.01 10.15 -3.73
C VAL A 147 -5.00 9.55 -4.74
N VAL A 148 -6.28 9.93 -4.64
CA VAL A 148 -7.33 9.44 -5.54
C VAL A 148 -7.12 9.94 -6.96
N LYS A 149 -6.78 11.22 -7.13
CA LYS A 149 -6.50 11.81 -8.44
C LYS A 149 -5.32 11.11 -9.12
N ALA A 150 -4.24 10.82 -8.39
CA ALA A 150 -3.10 10.10 -8.96
C ALA A 150 -3.47 8.71 -9.47
N ALA A 151 -4.23 7.97 -8.68
CA ALA A 151 -4.72 6.66 -9.05
C ALA A 151 -5.64 6.72 -10.28
N HIS A 152 -6.49 7.75 -10.32
CA HIS A 152 -7.41 7.99 -11.41
C HIS A 152 -6.68 8.35 -12.71
N ASP A 153 -5.78 9.34 -12.66
CA ASP A 153 -4.97 9.76 -13.82
C ASP A 153 -4.19 8.57 -14.40
N ALA A 154 -3.59 7.75 -13.53
CA ALA A 154 -2.90 6.52 -13.93
C ALA A 154 -3.84 5.50 -14.61
N ALA A 155 -5.07 5.34 -14.08
CA ALA A 155 -6.04 4.41 -14.63
C ALA A 155 -6.67 4.88 -15.96
N VAL A 156 -6.74 6.20 -16.18
CA VAL A 156 -7.16 6.80 -17.47
C VAL A 156 -6.06 6.60 -18.51
N GLY A 157 -4.82 6.99 -18.21
CA GLY A 157 -3.68 6.88 -19.14
C GLY A 157 -3.39 5.44 -19.59
N ALA A 158 -3.62 4.45 -18.73
CA ALA A 158 -3.53 3.03 -19.09
C ALA A 158 -4.57 2.58 -20.16
N GLY A 159 -5.57 3.40 -20.48
CA GLY A 159 -6.61 3.12 -21.47
C GLY A 159 -6.43 3.77 -22.84
N GLU A 160 -5.39 4.58 -23.06
CA GLU A 160 -5.15 5.31 -24.32
C GLU A 160 -4.16 4.60 -25.26
N ALA A 161 -3.84 3.33 -25.01
CA ALA A 161 -3.04 2.49 -25.91
C ALA A 161 -3.89 1.73 -26.95
N ASP A 162 -5.05 2.27 -27.34
CA ASP A 162 -5.81 1.80 -28.51
C ASP A 162 -5.77 2.92 -29.56
N GLU A 163 -5.09 2.65 -30.67
CA GLU A 163 -4.81 3.59 -31.75
C GLU A 163 -6.11 4.11 -32.38
N GLY A 164 -6.47 5.36 -32.06
CA GLY A 164 -7.57 6.06 -32.69
C GLY A 164 -7.23 7.53 -32.85
N GLU A 165 -6.70 7.90 -34.00
CA GLU A 165 -6.54 9.29 -34.42
C GLU A 165 -7.88 10.02 -34.33
N GLY A 166 -8.02 10.90 -33.34
CA GLY A 166 -9.19 11.73 -33.14
C GLY A 166 -8.81 12.98 -32.40
N GLU A 167 -8.76 14.11 -33.10
CA GLU A 167 -8.70 15.44 -32.52
C GLU A 167 -9.89 15.59 -31.55
N GLY A 168 -9.63 15.60 -30.24
CA GLY A 168 -10.64 15.50 -29.20
C GLY A 168 -10.55 16.62 -28.17
N GLU A 169 -11.70 17.24 -27.92
CA GLU A 169 -12.01 18.26 -26.91
C GLU A 169 -11.34 18.07 -25.54
N PRO A 170 -11.18 19.14 -24.73
CA PRO A 170 -10.51 19.07 -23.44
C PRO A 170 -11.15 17.98 -22.58
N ALA A 171 -10.33 17.02 -22.15
CA ALA A 171 -10.68 15.87 -21.33
C ALA A 171 -11.73 16.22 -20.26
N GLY A 172 -13.01 15.97 -20.59
CA GLY A 172 -14.07 15.92 -19.60
C GLY A 172 -13.73 14.83 -18.59
N ASP A 173 -14.15 15.01 -17.33
CA ASP A 173 -13.89 14.12 -16.19
C ASP A 173 -14.02 12.64 -16.59
N ALA A 174 -12.93 12.03 -17.05
CA ALA A 174 -12.95 10.70 -17.63
C ALA A 174 -13.42 9.74 -16.54
N ALA A 175 -14.45 8.95 -16.80
CA ALA A 175 -15.02 8.09 -15.77
C ALA A 175 -14.34 6.71 -15.78
N VAL A 176 -13.86 6.28 -14.62
CA VAL A 176 -13.15 4.99 -14.48
C VAL A 176 -13.91 4.10 -13.50
N ASP A 177 -13.97 2.79 -13.74
CA ASP A 177 -14.53 1.82 -12.79
C ASP A 177 -13.53 1.46 -11.68
N PHE A 178 -14.01 0.84 -10.60
CA PHE A 178 -13.14 0.50 -9.47
C PHE A 178 -12.05 -0.53 -9.84
N ARG A 179 -12.30 -1.44 -10.78
CA ARG A 179 -11.34 -2.49 -11.15
C ARG A 179 -10.12 -1.89 -11.84
N ARG A 180 -10.33 -0.86 -12.67
CA ARG A 180 -9.27 -0.07 -13.29
C ARG A 180 -8.57 0.87 -12.30
N LEU A 181 -9.33 1.49 -11.38
CA LEU A 181 -8.76 2.38 -10.37
C LEU A 181 -7.90 1.65 -9.33
N PHE A 182 -8.33 0.46 -8.90
CA PHE A 182 -7.80 -0.20 -7.69
C PHE A 182 -6.31 -0.53 -7.72
N PRO A 183 -5.70 -1.02 -8.82
CA PRO A 183 -4.26 -1.26 -8.88
C PRO A 183 -3.44 0.01 -8.62
N ALA A 184 -3.83 1.12 -9.24
CA ALA A 184 -3.18 2.42 -9.09
C ALA A 184 -3.47 3.04 -7.71
N LEU A 185 -4.70 2.88 -7.18
CA LEU A 185 -5.05 3.29 -5.82
C LEU A 185 -4.19 2.57 -4.79
N ARG A 186 -3.97 1.28 -4.98
CA ARG A 186 -3.10 0.50 -4.11
C ARG A 186 -1.67 1.03 -4.13
N ALA A 187 -1.10 1.28 -5.31
CA ALA A 187 0.24 1.86 -5.40
C ALA A 187 0.30 3.25 -4.71
N ALA A 188 -0.70 4.11 -4.96
CA ALA A 188 -0.78 5.44 -4.39
C ALA A 188 -0.89 5.42 -2.86
N VAL A 189 -1.70 4.52 -2.28
CA VAL A 189 -1.85 4.35 -0.83
C VAL A 189 -0.58 3.74 -0.22
N TRP A 190 0.01 2.76 -0.88
CA TRP A 190 1.15 2.01 -0.37
C TRP A 190 2.40 2.88 -0.27
N TYR A 191 2.70 3.60 -1.35
CA TYR A 191 3.88 4.45 -1.47
C TYR A 191 3.61 5.92 -1.10
N ALA A 192 2.47 6.22 -0.46
CA ALA A 192 2.17 7.58 0.01
C ALA A 192 3.30 8.17 0.89
N PRO A 193 3.89 7.46 1.87
CA PRO A 193 4.98 8.02 2.67
C PRO A 193 6.20 8.40 1.81
N PHE A 194 6.54 7.55 0.84
CA PHE A 194 7.60 7.84 -0.11
C PHE A 194 7.28 9.06 -0.98
N LEU A 195 6.07 9.15 -1.51
CA LEU A 195 5.64 10.24 -2.37
C LEU A 195 5.69 11.60 -1.66
N GLU A 196 5.33 11.65 -0.37
CA GLU A 196 5.45 12.88 0.43
C GLU A 196 6.91 13.30 0.62
N VAL A 197 7.80 12.36 0.97
CA VAL A 197 9.24 12.65 1.11
C VAL A 197 9.88 13.02 -0.23
N ALA A 198 9.48 12.36 -1.33
CA ALA A 198 9.97 12.66 -2.67
C ALA A 198 9.50 14.04 -3.14
N ARG A 199 8.25 14.42 -2.86
CA ARG A 199 7.73 15.76 -3.14
C ARG A 199 8.52 16.82 -2.41
N ALA A 200 8.72 16.66 -1.11
CA ALA A 200 9.50 17.60 -0.31
C ALA A 200 10.97 17.66 -0.72
N ALA A 201 11.56 16.55 -1.18
CA ALA A 201 12.99 16.53 -1.53
C ALA A 201 13.28 17.05 -2.94
N ALA A 202 12.36 16.85 -3.90
CA ALA A 202 12.64 17.06 -5.31
C ALA A 202 11.69 18.07 -6.00
N PHE A 203 10.58 18.43 -5.36
CA PHE A 203 9.50 19.24 -5.96
C PHE A 203 8.99 20.36 -5.03
N GLU A 204 9.71 20.70 -3.95
CA GLU A 204 9.23 21.62 -2.90
C GLU A 204 8.93 23.04 -3.40
N HIS A 205 9.63 23.50 -4.44
CA HIS A 205 9.57 24.89 -4.93
C HIS A 205 9.03 25.03 -6.34
N SER A 206 8.69 23.92 -7.00
CA SER A 206 8.14 23.91 -8.35
C SER A 206 7.47 22.58 -8.60
N ASP A 207 6.25 22.61 -9.13
CA ASP A 207 5.62 21.40 -9.66
C ASP A 207 6.36 20.87 -10.88
N LEU A 208 7.26 21.64 -11.50
CA LEU A 208 8.11 21.28 -12.63
C LEU A 208 9.56 21.07 -12.17
N THR A 209 10.20 19.99 -12.60
CA THR A 209 11.65 19.82 -12.42
C THR A 209 12.43 20.87 -13.21
N PRO A 210 13.50 21.47 -12.65
CA PRO A 210 14.42 22.33 -13.40
C PRO A 210 15.10 21.59 -14.57
N GLN A 211 15.86 22.31 -15.42
CA GLN A 211 16.70 21.73 -16.49
C GLN A 211 17.59 20.55 -16.02
N ASP A 212 17.87 20.44 -14.71
CA ASP A 212 18.67 19.38 -14.11
C ASP A 212 17.82 18.20 -13.62
N ALA A 213 17.36 17.39 -14.58
CA ALA A 213 16.62 16.15 -14.31
C ALA A 213 17.44 15.14 -13.48
N ASP A 214 18.77 15.20 -13.56
CA ASP A 214 19.70 14.29 -12.88
C ASP A 214 19.74 14.56 -11.38
N ALA A 215 19.78 15.84 -10.99
CA ALA A 215 19.65 16.26 -9.60
C ALA A 215 18.29 15.82 -9.00
N CYS A 216 17.20 15.97 -9.76
CA CYS A 216 15.87 15.51 -9.33
C CYS A 216 15.83 13.99 -9.13
N ARG A 217 16.34 13.20 -10.08
CA ARG A 217 16.40 11.73 -9.95
C ARG A 217 17.22 11.31 -8.72
N SER A 218 18.34 11.99 -8.47
CA SER A 218 19.18 11.75 -7.30
C SER A 218 18.46 12.07 -5.99
N ALA A 219 17.71 13.17 -5.93
CA ALA A 219 16.90 13.54 -4.77
C ALA A 219 15.78 12.54 -4.48
N VAL A 220 15.10 12.03 -5.51
CA VAL A 220 14.07 10.99 -5.35
C VAL A 220 14.66 9.64 -4.92
N ARG A 221 15.82 9.24 -5.46
CA ARG A 221 16.54 8.04 -4.96
C ARG A 221 16.93 8.19 -3.49
N ALA A 222 17.41 9.37 -3.09
CA ALA A 222 17.72 9.65 -1.70
C ALA A 222 16.46 9.62 -0.80
N ALA A 223 15.31 10.11 -1.29
CA ALA A 223 14.03 9.99 -0.61
C ALA A 223 13.62 8.52 -0.40
N ALA A 224 13.75 7.69 -1.44
CA ALA A 224 13.51 6.25 -1.37
C ALA A 224 14.40 5.57 -0.31
N ALA A 225 15.70 5.89 -0.29
CA ALA A 225 16.64 5.37 0.71
C ALA A 225 16.24 5.75 2.14
N ARG A 226 15.90 7.02 2.40
CA ARG A 226 15.44 7.48 3.72
C ARG A 226 14.17 6.76 4.18
N VAL A 227 13.24 6.51 3.26
CA VAL A 227 11.99 5.81 3.57
C VAL A 227 12.25 4.33 3.90
N ARG A 228 13.20 3.68 3.21
CA ARG A 228 13.62 2.31 3.56
C ARG A 228 14.24 2.23 4.94
N GLU A 229 15.09 3.20 5.28
CA GLU A 229 15.73 3.26 6.59
C GLU A 229 14.73 3.49 7.74
N THR A 230 13.70 4.33 7.51
CA THR A 230 12.75 4.72 8.55
C THR A 230 11.51 3.84 8.65
N LEU A 231 11.00 3.34 7.52
CA LEU A 231 9.73 2.59 7.44
C LEU A 231 9.89 1.17 6.88
N GLY A 232 11.13 0.75 6.60
CA GLY A 232 11.47 -0.56 6.05
C GLY A 232 11.34 -0.65 4.53
N ASP A 233 11.95 -1.69 3.96
CA ASP A 233 12.06 -1.90 2.51
C ASP A 233 10.72 -1.97 1.79
N GLY A 234 9.66 -2.40 2.47
CA GLY A 234 8.32 -2.51 1.89
C GLY A 234 7.68 -1.17 1.53
N CYS A 235 8.13 -0.06 2.12
CA CYS A 235 7.48 1.26 1.95
C CYS A 235 8.09 2.10 0.82
N SER A 236 9.15 1.62 0.17
CA SER A 236 9.80 2.28 -0.94
C SER A 236 9.57 1.51 -2.24
N PRO A 237 9.30 2.19 -3.37
CA PRO A 237 9.31 1.53 -4.67
C PRO A 237 10.71 0.94 -4.98
N PRO A 238 10.79 -0.16 -5.75
CA PRO A 238 12.03 -0.64 -6.34
C PRO A 238 12.67 0.44 -7.23
N GLU A 239 14.00 0.42 -7.33
CA GLU A 239 14.73 1.43 -8.08
C GLU A 239 14.39 1.43 -9.58
N GLU A 240 14.20 0.25 -10.17
CA GLU A 240 13.75 0.09 -11.56
C GLU A 240 12.45 0.86 -11.82
N SER A 241 11.46 0.70 -10.95
CA SER A 241 10.16 1.38 -11.09
C SER A 241 10.25 2.89 -10.94
N LEU A 242 11.22 3.39 -10.16
CA LEU A 242 11.49 4.83 -10.06
C LEU A 242 12.08 5.37 -11.36
N VAL A 243 13.05 4.66 -11.95
CA VAL A 243 13.67 5.05 -13.21
C VAL A 243 12.63 5.08 -14.34
N ASP A 244 11.82 4.03 -14.43
CA ASP A 244 10.79 3.90 -15.46
C ASP A 244 9.70 4.98 -15.30
N ALA A 245 9.21 5.20 -14.08
CA ALA A 245 8.24 6.26 -13.80
C ALA A 245 8.78 7.66 -14.10
N PHE A 246 10.08 7.89 -13.89
CA PHE A 246 10.73 9.14 -14.28
C PHE A 246 10.83 9.30 -15.79
N ALA A 247 11.19 8.24 -16.51
CA ALA A 247 11.29 8.26 -17.97
C ALA A 247 9.92 8.52 -18.62
N GLU A 248 8.88 7.85 -18.14
CA GLU A 248 7.51 8.02 -18.62
C GLU A 248 6.95 9.42 -18.32
N ALA A 249 7.32 10.00 -17.17
CA ALA A 249 6.87 11.35 -16.82
C ALA A 249 7.58 12.48 -17.61
N LEU A 250 8.65 12.16 -18.35
CA LEU A 250 9.54 13.12 -19.02
C LEU A 250 9.11 13.34 -20.47
N CYS A 251 7.99 14.03 -20.69
CA CYS A 251 7.63 14.56 -22.01
C CYS A 251 8.33 15.90 -22.25
N ASP A 252 9.36 15.87 -23.10
CA ASP A 252 10.03 16.96 -23.83
C ASP A 252 10.82 18.03 -23.06
N THR A 253 10.42 18.54 -21.88
CA THR A 253 11.26 19.53 -21.15
C THR A 253 11.14 19.59 -19.63
N ALA A 254 10.09 19.03 -19.00
CA ALA A 254 9.96 19.05 -17.55
C ALA A 254 9.07 17.91 -17.02
N VAL A 255 9.52 17.26 -15.95
CA VAL A 255 8.74 16.30 -15.17
C VAL A 255 7.95 17.08 -14.14
N THR A 256 6.66 16.75 -13.96
CA THR A 256 5.92 17.27 -12.80
C THR A 256 5.75 16.24 -11.71
N PHE A 257 5.58 16.68 -10.45
CA PHE A 257 5.27 15.74 -9.37
C PHE A 257 3.98 14.97 -9.65
N GLY A 258 2.98 15.64 -10.23
CA GLY A 258 1.73 15.02 -10.67
C GLY A 258 1.96 13.90 -11.69
N LYS A 259 2.75 14.17 -12.74
CA LYS A 259 3.09 13.20 -13.79
C LYS A 259 3.93 12.03 -13.24
N PHE A 260 4.99 12.34 -12.49
CA PHE A 260 5.83 11.32 -11.85
C PHE A 260 5.00 10.40 -10.95
N ARG A 261 4.13 10.97 -10.13
CA ARG A 261 3.25 10.20 -9.24
C ARG A 261 2.26 9.33 -10.03
N ALA A 262 1.67 9.86 -11.10
CA ALA A 262 0.75 9.09 -11.95
C ALA A 262 1.48 7.93 -12.65
N ALA A 263 2.64 8.17 -13.26
CA ALA A 263 3.48 7.14 -13.88
C ALA A 263 3.88 6.06 -12.87
N LEU A 264 4.29 6.45 -11.67
CA LEU A 264 4.58 5.50 -10.60
C LEU A 264 3.35 4.67 -10.21
N CYS A 265 2.16 5.27 -10.15
CA CYS A 265 0.94 4.52 -9.84
C CYS A 265 0.49 3.61 -11.00
N ALA A 266 0.82 3.95 -12.24
CA ALA A 266 0.54 3.15 -13.43
C ALA A 266 1.49 1.97 -13.60
N HIS A 267 2.69 2.03 -13.02
CA HIS A 267 3.74 1.03 -13.20
C HIS A 267 3.29 -0.40 -12.83
N GLU A 268 3.17 -1.28 -13.83
CA GLU A 268 2.62 -2.64 -13.66
C GLU A 268 3.37 -3.48 -12.63
N GLY A 269 4.70 -3.32 -12.56
CA GLY A 269 5.54 -4.04 -11.60
C GLY A 269 5.15 -3.74 -10.14
N LEU A 270 4.72 -2.51 -9.86
CA LEU A 270 4.33 -2.09 -8.51
C LEU A 270 2.98 -2.67 -8.11
N ALA A 271 2.06 -2.78 -9.06
CA ALA A 271 0.80 -3.48 -8.84
C ALA A 271 1.04 -4.96 -8.52
N ARG A 272 2.02 -5.63 -9.13
CA ARG A 272 2.33 -7.05 -8.82
C ARG A 272 2.97 -7.20 -7.44
N VAL A 273 3.96 -6.38 -7.12
CA VAL A 273 4.67 -6.41 -5.81
C VAL A 273 3.70 -6.13 -4.65
N THR A 274 2.79 -5.18 -4.82
CA THR A 274 1.77 -4.87 -3.81
C THR A 274 0.59 -5.87 -3.81
N ALA A 275 0.48 -6.76 -4.80
CA ALA A 275 -0.51 -7.85 -4.82
C ALA A 275 -0.05 -9.12 -4.14
N ALA A 276 1.26 -9.34 -4.07
CA ALA A 276 1.85 -10.52 -3.46
C ALA A 276 1.92 -10.45 -1.92
N ARG A 277 1.51 -9.31 -1.32
CA ARG A 277 1.48 -9.04 0.12
C ARG A 277 0.05 -9.11 0.66
#